data_AF-A0A5C7ZAL5-F1
#
_entry.id   AF-A0A5C7ZAL5-F1
#
_cell.length_a   1.000
_cell.length_b   1.000
_cell.length_c   1.000
_cell.angle_alpha   90.00
_cell.angle_beta   90.00
_cell.angle_gamma   90.00
#
_symmetry.space_group_name_H-M   'P 1'
#
loop_
_entity.id
_entity.type
_entity.pdbx_description
1 polymer ?
#
loop_
_entity_poly.entity_id
_entity_poly.type
_entity_poly.pdbx_seq_one_letter_code
_entity_poly.pdbx_strand_id
1 'polypeptide(L)'
;MALDSSKFLFEALTYDDVLLVPAYSEVLPRETSTVGSLTKKIKLNIPIISAAMDTVTEAELAIGIALEGGLGFIHKNMTIAEQAAQVRKVKRSQSGMILDPVTLQINSTVRDAEKIMREFKIGGIPVVDGNGKLVGIITNRDLRFQKDMSLPIEQIMTKENLITAPEGITLEKAEVILQKYKIEKLPIINKKGKLTGLVTYKDILKKKNKPNACHDEYGRLRVGAAVGVTADLAERISALKNSGVDIISIDTAHGHSKGVIEAAKNVRKKFPELQLVVGNIATGEAAKALAKAGADAVKVGVGPGSICTTRIVAGIGLPQLSAVYEAAKALRGSEVKVIADGGIRFSGDVVKALAAGADSVMIGSLLAGTEEAPGEMIIYEGRKFKTYRGMGSLEAMDDGSKDPIPR
;
A
#
# COMPACT_ATOMS: atom_id res chain seq x y z
N MET A 1 25.19 -16.37 35.34
CA MET A 1 26.36 -17.08 34.78
C MET A 1 26.73 -16.37 33.49
N ALA A 2 28.02 -16.14 33.22
CA ALA A 2 28.44 -15.61 31.93
C ALA A 2 28.15 -16.67 30.84
N LEU A 3 27.65 -16.25 29.68
CA LEU A 3 27.41 -17.13 28.54
C LEU A 3 28.74 -17.68 28.01
N ASP A 4 28.77 -18.97 27.68
CA ASP A 4 29.90 -19.59 26.99
C ASP A 4 29.94 -19.09 25.54
N SER A 5 30.82 -18.14 25.24
CA SER A 5 30.95 -17.52 23.94
C SER A 5 31.45 -18.46 22.84
N SER A 6 31.91 -19.67 23.18
CA SER A 6 32.26 -20.71 22.19
C SER A 6 31.02 -21.41 21.62
N LYS A 7 29.88 -21.34 22.33
CA LYS A 7 28.62 -21.99 21.95
C LYS A 7 27.49 -21.00 21.69
N PHE A 8 27.45 -19.90 22.44
CA PHE A 8 26.38 -18.90 22.37
C PHE A 8 26.96 -17.57 21.91
N LEU A 9 26.38 -16.99 20.86
CA LEU A 9 26.84 -15.70 20.32
C LEU A 9 26.65 -14.57 21.34
N PHE A 10 25.43 -14.42 21.86
CA PHE A 10 25.05 -13.44 22.88
C PHE A 10 23.63 -13.73 23.40
N GLU A 11 23.23 -13.07 24.48
CA GLU A 11 21.85 -13.11 24.99
C GLU A 11 20.94 -12.23 24.13
N ALA A 12 19.90 -12.83 23.55
CA ALA A 12 18.95 -12.13 22.70
C ALA A 12 17.57 -12.08 23.34
N LEU A 13 16.91 -10.93 23.23
CA LEU A 13 15.64 -10.61 23.88
C LEU A 13 14.54 -10.44 22.83
N THR A 14 13.31 -10.77 23.21
CA THR A 14 12.08 -10.44 22.51
C THR A 14 11.33 -9.32 23.24
N TYR A 15 10.16 -8.93 22.73
CA TYR A 15 9.39 -7.83 23.31
C TYR A 15 8.95 -8.09 24.75
N ASP A 16 8.51 -9.31 25.08
CA ASP A 16 8.02 -9.67 26.42
C ASP A 16 9.13 -9.69 27.48
N ASP A 17 10.41 -9.76 27.10
CA ASP A 17 11.53 -9.80 28.03
C ASP A 17 11.87 -8.42 28.64
N VAL A 18 11.30 -7.34 28.08
CA VAL A 18 11.69 -5.96 28.45
C VAL A 18 10.48 -5.04 28.70
N LEU A 19 10.74 -3.98 29.45
CA LEU A 19 9.88 -2.81 29.60
C LEU A 19 10.68 -1.54 29.31
N LEU A 20 10.02 -0.50 28.80
CA LEU A 20 10.62 0.83 28.73
C LEU A 20 10.50 1.50 30.10
N VAL A 21 11.62 2.02 30.59
CA VAL A 21 11.66 2.74 31.87
C VAL A 21 10.99 4.10 31.70
N PRO A 22 9.96 4.44 32.49
CA PRO A 22 9.35 5.77 32.45
C PRO A 22 10.38 6.86 32.74
N ALA A 23 10.33 7.94 31.97
CA ALA A 23 11.15 9.14 32.15
C ALA A 23 10.27 10.35 32.45
N TYR A 24 10.88 11.43 32.96
CA TYR A 24 10.21 12.72 33.11
C TYR A 24 9.63 13.20 31.77
N SER A 25 8.38 13.68 31.77
CA SER A 25 7.70 14.16 30.57
C SER A 25 6.91 15.43 30.86
N GLU A 26 7.16 16.47 30.09
CA GLU A 26 6.32 17.67 29.99
C GLU A 26 5.32 17.59 28.82
N VAL A 27 5.41 16.53 28.01
CA VAL A 27 4.59 16.33 26.80
C VAL A 27 3.30 15.60 27.15
N LEU A 28 2.17 16.12 26.67
CA LEU A 28 0.87 15.45 26.75
C LEU A 28 0.67 14.52 25.54
N PRO A 29 -0.07 13.40 25.67
CA PRO A 29 -0.29 12.46 24.56
C PRO A 29 -0.79 13.12 23.26
N ARG A 30 -1.67 14.12 23.36
CA ARG A 30 -2.20 14.86 22.20
C ARG A 30 -1.17 15.70 21.44
N GLU A 31 -0.02 15.98 22.06
CA GLU A 31 1.09 16.75 21.51
C GLU A 31 2.13 15.84 20.85
N THR A 32 1.97 14.52 20.97
CA THR A 32 2.87 13.55 20.34
C THR A 32 2.53 13.36 18.87
N SER A 33 3.57 13.15 18.06
CA SER A 33 3.44 12.78 16.66
C SER A 33 3.82 11.33 16.46
N THR A 34 2.96 10.57 15.81
CA THR A 34 3.18 9.18 15.42
C THR A 34 3.67 9.06 13.97
N VAL A 35 4.04 10.17 13.33
CA VAL A 35 4.53 10.17 11.95
C VAL A 35 5.80 9.32 11.85
N GLY A 36 5.73 8.28 11.02
CA GLY A 36 6.80 7.33 10.77
C GLY A 36 7.40 7.47 9.37
N SER A 37 8.26 6.54 9.00
CA SER A 37 8.82 6.46 7.65
C SER A 37 8.92 5.01 7.22
N LEU A 38 8.44 4.70 6.02
CA LEU A 38 8.61 3.39 5.41
C LEU A 38 9.91 3.32 4.61
N THR A 39 10.23 4.41 3.90
CA THR A 39 11.51 4.64 3.22
C THR A 39 11.94 6.09 3.44
N LYS A 40 13.08 6.52 2.88
CA LYS A 40 13.43 7.94 2.86
C LYS A 40 12.37 8.81 2.17
N LYS A 41 11.76 8.33 1.07
CA LYS A 41 10.75 9.08 0.30
C LYS A 41 9.32 8.87 0.82
N ILE A 42 8.98 7.68 1.31
CA ILE A 42 7.61 7.36 1.76
C ILE A 42 7.50 7.56 3.27
N LYS A 43 6.76 8.61 3.64
CA LYS A 43 6.32 8.88 5.02
C LYS A 43 5.00 8.18 5.32
N LEU A 44 4.81 7.83 6.58
CA LEU A 44 3.55 7.31 7.10
C LEU A 44 3.03 8.24 8.18
N ASN A 45 1.72 8.43 8.29
CA ASN A 45 1.14 9.26 9.35
C ASN A 45 1.01 8.47 10.67
N ILE A 46 0.99 7.14 10.59
CA ILE A 46 1.21 6.22 11.72
C ILE A 46 2.23 5.15 11.29
N PRO A 47 3.08 4.61 12.17
CA PRO A 47 4.19 3.74 11.77
C PRO A 47 3.74 2.27 11.62
N ILE A 48 2.54 2.06 11.07
CA ILE A 48 1.88 0.75 10.97
C ILE A 48 1.70 0.38 9.49
N ILE A 49 2.13 -0.82 9.14
CA ILE A 49 1.87 -1.42 7.83
C ILE A 49 1.26 -2.82 7.99
N SER A 50 0.39 -3.22 7.07
CA SER A 50 -0.23 -4.56 7.10
C SER A 50 0.62 -5.60 6.35
N ALA A 51 0.66 -6.82 6.91
CA ALA A 51 1.47 -7.91 6.37
C ALA A 51 0.95 -8.43 5.03
N ALA A 52 1.86 -8.81 4.15
CA ALA A 52 1.58 -9.32 2.81
C ALA A 52 1.13 -10.80 2.82
N MET A 53 0.02 -11.06 3.50
CA MET A 53 -0.56 -12.40 3.69
C MET A 53 -1.96 -12.48 3.07
N ASP A 54 -2.30 -13.64 2.52
CA ASP A 54 -3.60 -13.89 1.85
C ASP A 54 -4.82 -13.90 2.78
N THR A 55 -4.56 -13.95 4.09
CA THR A 55 -5.56 -13.83 5.17
C THR A 55 -5.49 -12.48 5.89
N VAL A 56 -4.74 -11.52 5.35
CA VAL A 56 -4.58 -10.19 5.95
C VAL A 56 -4.83 -9.10 4.91
N THR A 57 -4.02 -9.00 3.86
CA THR A 57 -4.01 -7.78 3.05
C THR A 57 -4.37 -8.01 1.59
N GLU A 58 -5.64 -7.77 1.28
CA GLU A 58 -6.11 -7.42 -0.07
C GLU A 58 -6.51 -5.92 -0.13
N ALA A 59 -7.21 -5.50 -1.19
CA ALA A 59 -7.55 -4.09 -1.38
C ALA A 59 -8.34 -3.48 -0.22
N GLU A 60 -9.30 -4.20 0.38
CA GLU A 60 -10.15 -3.61 1.44
C GLU A 60 -9.32 -3.24 2.67
N LEU A 61 -8.51 -4.16 3.21
CA LEU A 61 -7.62 -3.83 4.33
C LEU A 61 -6.56 -2.79 3.93
N ALA A 62 -6.00 -2.87 2.73
CA ALA A 62 -5.02 -1.88 2.26
C ALA A 62 -5.62 -0.47 2.19
N ILE A 63 -6.88 -0.34 1.76
CA ILE A 63 -7.64 0.91 1.78
C ILE A 63 -7.86 1.36 3.23
N GLY A 64 -8.36 0.50 4.11
CA GLY A 64 -8.63 0.83 5.51
C GLY A 64 -7.38 1.34 6.24
N ILE A 65 -6.27 0.61 6.13
CA ILE A 65 -4.99 0.98 6.75
C ILE A 65 -4.44 2.29 6.17
N ALA A 66 -4.52 2.49 4.85
CA ALA A 66 -4.09 3.74 4.23
C ALA A 66 -4.96 4.93 4.67
N LEU A 67 -6.27 4.74 4.86
CA LEU A 67 -7.17 5.78 5.38
C LEU A 67 -6.85 6.20 6.81
N GLU A 68 -6.35 5.28 7.64
CA GLU A 68 -5.89 5.58 9.01
C GLU A 68 -4.44 6.10 9.07
N GLY A 69 -3.75 6.18 7.92
CA GLY A 69 -2.42 6.77 7.80
C GLY A 69 -1.26 5.80 7.75
N GLY A 70 -1.54 4.49 7.73
CA GLY A 70 -0.56 3.44 7.49
C GLY A 70 -0.39 3.12 6.01
N LEU A 71 0.11 1.92 5.70
CA LEU A 71 0.18 1.40 4.33
C LEU A 71 -0.01 -0.12 4.31
N GLY A 72 -0.82 -0.65 3.39
CA GLY A 72 -0.97 -2.10 3.23
C GLY A 72 -0.10 -2.69 2.12
N PHE A 73 0.47 -3.87 2.34
CA PHE A 73 1.16 -4.65 1.31
C PHE A 73 0.27 -5.77 0.76
N ILE A 74 -0.13 -5.68 -0.51
CA ILE A 74 -0.88 -6.75 -1.19
C ILE A 74 0.01 -8.00 -1.31
N HIS A 75 -0.50 -9.16 -0.87
CA HIS A 75 0.22 -10.42 -0.96
C HIS A 75 0.45 -10.87 -2.41
N LYS A 76 1.39 -11.80 -2.61
CA LYS A 76 1.75 -12.35 -3.93
C LYS A 76 1.05 -13.67 -4.28
N ASN A 77 0.18 -14.16 -3.39
CA ASN A 77 -0.51 -15.46 -3.52
C ASN A 77 -1.69 -15.41 -4.49
N MET A 78 -1.44 -14.94 -5.70
CA MET A 78 -2.41 -14.77 -6.78
C MET A 78 -1.67 -14.50 -8.10
N THR A 79 -2.39 -14.53 -9.22
CA THR A 79 -1.81 -14.20 -10.52
C THR A 79 -1.31 -12.75 -10.58
N ILE A 80 -0.41 -12.46 -11.52
CA ILE A 80 0.09 -11.09 -11.76
C ILE A 80 -1.07 -10.12 -12.03
N ALA A 81 -2.06 -10.58 -12.81
CA ALA A 81 -3.22 -9.77 -13.20
C ALA A 81 -4.12 -9.43 -11.99
N GLU A 82 -4.39 -10.42 -11.12
CA GLU A 82 -5.19 -10.22 -9.91
C GLU A 82 -4.49 -9.29 -8.92
N GLN A 83 -3.19 -9.47 -8.71
CA GLN A 83 -2.42 -8.60 -7.81
C GLN A 83 -2.42 -7.16 -8.30
N ALA A 84 -2.23 -6.97 -9.61
CA ALA A 84 -2.32 -5.66 -10.24
C ALA A 84 -3.73 -5.07 -10.16
N ALA A 85 -4.78 -5.89 -10.18
CA ALA A 85 -6.17 -5.43 -10.01
C ALA A 85 -6.45 -4.97 -8.57
N GLN A 86 -5.93 -5.67 -7.56
CA GLN A 86 -6.01 -5.27 -6.15
C GLN A 86 -5.35 -3.90 -5.94
N VAL A 87 -4.11 -3.70 -6.44
CA VAL A 87 -3.43 -2.39 -6.40
C VAL A 87 -4.29 -1.31 -7.07
N ARG A 88 -4.83 -1.58 -8.27
CA ARG A 88 -5.67 -0.63 -9.00
C ARG A 88 -6.93 -0.25 -8.23
N LYS A 89 -7.55 -1.21 -7.52
CA LYS A 89 -8.71 -0.98 -6.66
C LYS A 89 -8.37 -0.02 -5.52
N VAL A 90 -7.21 -0.20 -4.87
CA VAL A 90 -6.72 0.74 -3.84
C VAL A 90 -6.50 2.14 -4.41
N LYS A 91 -5.77 2.27 -5.54
CA LYS A 91 -5.49 3.58 -6.16
C LYS A 91 -6.75 4.32 -6.64
N ARG A 92 -7.84 3.60 -6.93
CA ARG A 92 -9.15 4.15 -7.35
C ARG A 92 -10.12 4.41 -6.21
N SER A 93 -9.87 3.90 -5.01
CA SER A 93 -10.78 4.03 -3.86
C SER A 93 -10.96 5.49 -3.39
N GLN A 94 -9.88 6.25 -3.47
CA GLN A 94 -9.82 7.67 -3.24
C GLN A 94 -8.74 8.23 -4.17
N SER A 95 -9.11 9.25 -4.93
CA SER A 95 -8.20 9.92 -5.84
C SER A 95 -8.42 11.42 -5.66
N GLY A 96 -7.45 12.12 -5.08
CA GLY A 96 -7.47 13.58 -5.09
C GLY A 96 -7.62 14.11 -6.51
N MET A 97 -6.78 13.60 -7.42
CA MET A 97 -6.89 13.83 -8.86
C MET A 97 -7.00 12.48 -9.60
N ILE A 98 -8.03 12.33 -10.42
CA ILE A 98 -8.21 11.17 -11.29
C ILE A 98 -7.38 11.42 -12.54
N LEU A 99 -6.28 10.68 -12.69
CA LEU A 99 -5.47 10.62 -13.90
C LEU A 99 -6.18 9.71 -14.91
N ASP A 100 -6.26 10.12 -16.17
CA ASP A 100 -6.96 9.41 -17.25
C ASP A 100 -8.43 9.06 -16.89
N PRO A 101 -9.28 10.08 -16.65
CA PRO A 101 -10.68 9.84 -16.34
C PRO A 101 -11.37 9.11 -17.49
N VAL A 102 -12.37 8.29 -17.15
CA VAL A 102 -13.25 7.69 -18.17
C VAL A 102 -13.92 8.82 -18.96
N THR A 103 -13.87 8.74 -20.29
CA THR A 103 -14.41 9.76 -21.19
C THR A 103 -15.46 9.18 -22.15
N LEU A 104 -16.33 10.05 -22.66
CA LEU A 104 -17.19 9.76 -23.81
C LEU A 104 -16.67 10.48 -25.06
N GLN A 105 -16.92 9.90 -26.23
CA GLN A 105 -16.69 10.58 -27.51
C GLN A 105 -17.87 11.49 -27.82
N ILE A 106 -17.64 12.63 -28.48
CA ILE A 106 -18.70 13.60 -28.81
C ILE A 106 -19.90 13.01 -29.56
N ASN A 107 -19.66 11.98 -30.37
CA ASN A 107 -20.66 11.26 -31.16
C ASN A 107 -21.37 10.12 -30.41
N SER A 108 -21.11 9.94 -29.11
CA SER A 108 -21.77 8.90 -28.29
C SER A 108 -23.23 9.24 -28.02
N THR A 109 -24.01 8.24 -27.58
CA THR A 109 -25.44 8.38 -27.28
C THR A 109 -25.73 8.41 -25.78
N VAL A 110 -26.95 8.81 -25.41
CA VAL A 110 -27.48 8.69 -24.03
C VAL A 110 -27.30 7.27 -23.49
N ARG A 111 -27.56 6.24 -24.31
CA ARG A 111 -27.36 4.83 -23.93
C ARG A 111 -25.92 4.52 -23.54
N ASP A 112 -24.95 5.02 -24.29
CA ASP A 112 -23.53 4.80 -24.01
C ASP A 112 -23.13 5.47 -22.69
N ALA A 113 -23.60 6.69 -22.46
CA ALA A 113 -23.37 7.40 -21.21
C ALA A 113 -23.94 6.65 -20.01
N GLU A 114 -25.20 6.21 -20.06
CA GLU A 114 -25.81 5.42 -18.98
C GLU A 114 -25.07 4.10 -18.72
N LYS A 115 -24.66 3.41 -19.79
CA LYS A 115 -23.90 2.16 -19.68
C LYS A 115 -22.60 2.39 -18.91
N ILE A 116 -21.82 3.39 -19.31
CA ILE A 116 -20.55 3.73 -18.66
C ILE A 116 -20.78 4.19 -17.21
N MET A 117 -21.75 5.07 -16.96
CA MET A 117 -22.05 5.55 -15.60
C MET A 117 -22.42 4.41 -14.66
N ARG A 118 -23.20 3.43 -15.13
CA ARG A 118 -23.58 2.24 -14.36
C ARG A 118 -22.42 1.28 -14.16
N GLU A 119 -21.64 0.99 -15.20
CA GLU A 119 -20.51 0.07 -15.17
C GLU A 119 -19.42 0.56 -14.21
N PHE A 120 -19.05 1.83 -14.31
CA PHE A 120 -18.00 2.42 -13.48
C PHE A 120 -18.51 3.08 -12.20
N LYS A 121 -19.83 3.09 -11.97
CA LYS A 121 -20.50 3.73 -10.81
C LYS A 121 -20.11 5.21 -10.66
N ILE A 122 -20.03 5.94 -11.78
CA ILE A 122 -19.65 7.35 -11.85
C ILE A 122 -20.84 8.23 -12.22
N GLY A 123 -20.96 9.41 -11.59
CA GLY A 123 -22.09 10.32 -11.80
C GLY A 123 -21.84 11.44 -12.81
N GLY A 124 -20.71 11.41 -13.53
CA GLY A 124 -20.43 12.38 -14.59
C GLY A 124 -19.13 12.07 -15.32
N ILE A 125 -19.14 12.35 -16.61
CA ILE A 125 -18.17 11.89 -17.59
C ILE A 125 -17.76 13.07 -18.48
N PRO A 126 -16.47 13.42 -18.55
CA PRO A 126 -15.96 14.35 -19.55
C PRO A 126 -16.18 13.83 -20.97
N VAL A 127 -16.56 14.72 -21.88
CA VAL A 127 -16.76 14.43 -23.30
C VAL A 127 -15.61 15.01 -24.10
N VAL A 128 -14.99 14.19 -24.95
CA VAL A 128 -13.83 14.56 -25.77
C VAL A 128 -14.09 14.36 -27.26
N ASP A 129 -13.34 15.08 -28.08
CA ASP A 129 -13.27 14.83 -29.53
C ASP A 129 -12.29 13.69 -29.88
N GLY A 130 -12.19 13.36 -31.18
CA GLY A 130 -11.28 12.32 -31.67
C GLY A 130 -9.79 12.62 -31.43
N ASN A 131 -9.42 13.85 -31.06
CA ASN A 131 -8.07 14.25 -30.71
C ASN A 131 -7.82 14.27 -29.18
N GLY A 132 -8.83 13.93 -28.37
CA GLY A 132 -8.79 13.99 -26.90
C GLY A 132 -8.96 15.39 -26.32
N LYS A 133 -9.42 16.37 -27.12
CA LYS A 133 -9.75 17.72 -26.64
C LYS A 133 -11.05 17.67 -25.85
N LEU A 134 -11.08 18.31 -24.68
CA LEU A 134 -12.31 18.43 -23.90
C LEU A 134 -13.32 19.33 -24.62
N VAL A 135 -14.52 18.81 -24.86
CA VAL A 135 -15.61 19.52 -25.55
C VAL A 135 -16.89 19.62 -24.71
N GLY A 136 -16.98 18.85 -23.63
CA GLY A 136 -18.21 18.76 -22.83
C GLY A 136 -18.02 18.06 -21.49
N ILE A 137 -19.04 18.12 -20.65
CA ILE A 137 -19.23 17.18 -19.54
C ILE A 137 -20.70 16.78 -19.48
N ILE A 138 -20.96 15.50 -19.22
CA ILE A 138 -22.31 14.98 -19.00
C ILE A 138 -22.42 14.42 -17.59
N THR A 139 -23.55 14.62 -16.93
CA THR A 139 -23.81 14.21 -15.55
C THR A 139 -25.12 13.47 -15.40
N ASN A 140 -25.33 12.82 -14.26
CA ASN A 140 -26.61 12.20 -13.92
C ASN A 140 -27.80 13.17 -14.00
N ARG A 141 -27.59 14.48 -13.84
CA ARG A 141 -28.66 15.48 -13.93
C ARG A 141 -29.16 15.62 -15.37
N ASP A 142 -28.25 15.56 -16.33
CA ASP A 142 -28.55 15.76 -17.75
C ASP A 142 -29.30 14.54 -18.33
N LEU A 143 -29.05 13.35 -17.77
CA LEU A 143 -29.67 12.08 -18.17
C LEU A 143 -31.02 11.80 -17.49
N ARG A 144 -31.29 12.36 -16.30
CA ARG A 144 -32.38 11.94 -15.39
C ARG A 144 -33.78 11.89 -16.01
N PHE A 145 -34.05 12.72 -17.02
CA PHE A 145 -35.36 12.83 -17.65
C PHE A 145 -35.34 12.47 -19.14
N GLN A 146 -34.23 11.92 -19.63
CA GLN A 146 -34.12 11.51 -21.03
C GLN A 146 -34.80 10.16 -21.23
N LYS A 147 -35.80 10.13 -22.12
CA LYS A 147 -36.51 8.90 -22.49
C LYS A 147 -35.97 8.29 -23.78
N ASP A 148 -35.41 9.12 -24.66
CA ASP A 148 -34.80 8.67 -25.90
C ASP A 148 -33.32 8.33 -25.69
N MET A 149 -33.04 7.03 -25.69
CA MET A 149 -31.71 6.49 -25.46
C MET A 149 -30.78 6.63 -26.69
N SER A 150 -31.34 6.94 -27.86
CA SER A 150 -30.59 7.12 -29.11
C SER A 150 -30.08 8.55 -29.31
N LEU A 151 -30.53 9.50 -28.48
CA LEU A 151 -30.17 10.89 -28.58
C LEU A 151 -28.64 11.08 -28.44
N PRO A 152 -27.99 11.88 -29.32
CA PRO A 152 -26.57 12.20 -29.19
C PRO A 152 -26.28 13.01 -27.92
N ILE A 153 -25.20 12.66 -27.20
CA ILE A 153 -24.83 13.39 -25.97
C ILE A 153 -24.48 14.85 -26.21
N GLU A 154 -24.01 15.19 -27.42
CA GLU A 154 -23.67 16.56 -27.81
C GLU A 154 -24.83 17.56 -27.66
N GLN A 155 -26.08 17.07 -27.74
CA GLN A 155 -27.28 17.89 -27.61
C GLN A 155 -27.63 18.22 -26.16
N ILE A 156 -27.19 17.40 -25.21
CA ILE A 156 -27.59 17.49 -23.78
C ILE A 156 -26.43 17.75 -22.83
N MET A 157 -25.18 17.57 -23.27
CA MET A 157 -24.00 17.82 -22.46
C MET A 157 -23.82 19.32 -22.16
N THR A 158 -23.18 19.63 -21.04
CA THR A 158 -22.73 20.99 -20.76
C THR A 158 -21.49 21.29 -21.61
N LYS A 159 -21.62 22.21 -22.57
CA LYS A 159 -20.55 22.62 -23.50
C LYS A 159 -20.15 24.09 -23.41
N GLU A 160 -21.06 24.94 -22.93
CA GLU A 160 -20.80 26.37 -22.72
C GLU A 160 -20.34 26.62 -21.29
N ASN A 161 -19.44 27.62 -21.10
CA ASN A 161 -18.89 27.99 -19.80
C ASN A 161 -18.31 26.81 -19.00
N LEU A 162 -17.68 25.86 -19.70
CA LEU A 162 -16.94 24.76 -19.08
C LEU A 162 -15.84 25.30 -18.16
N ILE A 163 -16.06 25.16 -16.87
CA ILE A 163 -15.06 25.48 -15.86
C ILE A 163 -14.03 24.37 -15.87
N THR A 164 -12.78 24.74 -16.14
CA THR A 164 -11.64 23.82 -16.20
C THR A 164 -10.49 24.38 -15.38
N ALA A 165 -9.51 23.54 -15.07
CA ALA A 165 -8.28 23.95 -14.44
C ALA A 165 -7.05 23.49 -15.25
N PRO A 166 -5.93 24.24 -15.18
CA PRO A 166 -4.72 23.85 -15.86
C PRO A 166 -4.07 22.63 -15.20
N GLU A 167 -3.33 21.86 -16.00
CA GLU A 167 -2.42 20.81 -15.52
C GLU A 167 -1.45 21.35 -14.45
N GLY A 168 -1.23 20.55 -13.38
CA GLY A 168 -0.41 20.93 -12.24
C GLY A 168 -1.13 21.72 -11.15
N ILE A 169 -2.46 21.89 -11.23
CA ILE A 169 -3.24 22.49 -10.14
C ILE A 169 -3.17 21.62 -8.86
N THR A 170 -3.04 22.28 -7.70
CA THR A 170 -3.10 21.58 -6.40
C THR A 170 -4.54 21.31 -5.99
N LEU A 171 -4.76 20.31 -5.14
CA LEU A 171 -6.10 19.96 -4.66
C LEU A 171 -6.77 21.12 -3.91
N GLU A 172 -5.99 21.88 -3.14
CA GLU A 172 -6.47 23.02 -2.37
C GLU A 172 -6.96 24.14 -3.31
N LYS A 173 -6.27 24.39 -4.43
CA LYS A 173 -6.71 25.35 -5.44
C LYS A 173 -7.93 24.82 -6.22
N ALA A 174 -7.97 23.52 -6.52
CA ALA A 174 -9.11 22.89 -7.16
C ALA A 174 -10.38 22.98 -6.29
N GLU A 175 -10.24 22.82 -4.97
CA GLU A 175 -11.33 22.99 -4.00
C GLU A 175 -11.92 24.40 -4.06
N VAL A 176 -11.08 25.43 -4.09
CA VAL A 176 -11.53 26.83 -4.22
C VAL A 176 -12.34 27.05 -5.49
N ILE A 177 -11.92 26.47 -6.62
CA ILE A 177 -12.65 26.56 -7.90
C ILE A 177 -14.00 25.85 -7.80
N LEU A 178 -14.02 24.60 -7.32
CA LEU A 178 -15.24 23.81 -7.17
C LEU A 178 -16.26 24.52 -6.28
N GLN A 179 -15.82 25.11 -5.17
CA GLN A 179 -16.67 25.90 -4.27
C GLN A 179 -17.19 27.19 -4.92
N LYS A 180 -16.30 27.96 -5.58
CA LYS A 180 -16.65 29.24 -6.21
C LYS A 180 -17.73 29.06 -7.29
N TYR A 181 -17.57 28.05 -8.14
CA TYR A 181 -18.48 27.78 -9.26
C TYR A 181 -19.62 26.82 -8.90
N LYS A 182 -19.64 26.29 -7.66
CA LYS A 182 -20.66 25.35 -7.15
C LYS A 182 -20.86 24.13 -8.05
N ILE A 183 -19.75 23.57 -8.54
CA ILE A 183 -19.71 22.40 -9.42
C ILE A 183 -19.09 21.21 -8.70
N GLU A 184 -19.47 20.00 -9.10
CA GLU A 184 -18.99 18.76 -8.47
C GLU A 184 -17.74 18.18 -9.11
N LYS A 185 -17.43 18.57 -10.35
CA LYS A 185 -16.41 17.95 -11.19
C LYS A 185 -15.64 19.04 -11.93
N LEU A 186 -14.33 19.02 -11.81
CA LEU A 186 -13.42 19.99 -12.42
C LEU A 186 -12.46 19.25 -13.37
N PRO A 187 -12.71 19.30 -14.69
CA PRO A 187 -11.79 18.76 -15.69
C PRO A 187 -10.47 19.52 -15.68
N ILE A 188 -9.36 18.78 -15.77
CA ILE A 188 -8.01 19.30 -15.86
C ILE A 188 -7.54 19.21 -17.30
N ILE A 189 -7.06 20.31 -17.86
CA ILE A 189 -6.63 20.39 -19.26
C ILE A 189 -5.19 20.89 -19.38
N ASN A 190 -4.49 20.42 -20.42
CA ASN A 190 -3.20 20.98 -20.80
C ASN A 190 -3.36 22.26 -21.65
N LYS A 191 -2.23 22.89 -22.00
CA LYS A 191 -2.20 24.12 -22.82
C LYS A 191 -2.86 23.97 -24.21
N LYS A 192 -3.02 22.74 -24.71
CA LYS A 192 -3.68 22.44 -26.00
C LYS A 192 -5.18 22.14 -25.85
N GLY A 193 -5.72 22.22 -24.63
CA GLY A 193 -7.12 21.91 -24.32
C GLY A 193 -7.43 20.42 -24.25
N LYS A 194 -6.42 19.53 -24.24
CA LYS A 194 -6.64 18.10 -24.04
C LYS A 194 -6.91 17.80 -22.57
N LEU A 195 -7.86 16.92 -22.32
CA LEU A 195 -8.16 16.42 -20.98
C LEU A 195 -7.00 15.58 -20.46
N THR A 196 -6.48 15.94 -19.28
CA THR A 196 -5.39 15.21 -18.61
C THR A 196 -5.80 14.66 -17.25
N GLY A 197 -6.89 15.16 -16.66
CA GLY A 197 -7.37 14.67 -15.37
C GLY A 197 -8.76 15.17 -14.99
N LEU A 198 -9.25 14.72 -13.84
CA LEU A 198 -10.53 15.14 -13.27
C LEU A 198 -10.42 15.22 -11.74
N VAL A 199 -10.84 16.34 -11.14
CA VAL A 199 -11.00 16.46 -9.68
C VAL A 199 -12.48 16.46 -9.34
N THR A 200 -12.87 15.73 -8.29
CA THR A 200 -14.27 15.69 -7.84
C THR A 200 -14.44 16.26 -6.44
N TYR A 201 -15.58 16.89 -6.20
CA TYR A 201 -15.94 17.39 -4.87
C TYR A 201 -16.04 16.26 -3.84
N LYS A 202 -16.47 15.06 -4.27
CA LYS A 202 -16.53 13.86 -3.42
C LYS A 202 -15.16 13.49 -2.88
N ASP A 203 -14.10 13.58 -3.68
CA ASP A 203 -12.75 13.22 -3.26
C ASP A 203 -12.16 14.24 -2.29
N ILE A 204 -12.50 15.54 -2.43
CA ILE A 204 -12.16 16.58 -1.45
C ILE A 204 -12.82 16.29 -0.10
N LEU A 205 -14.11 15.93 -0.10
CA LEU A 205 -14.82 15.57 1.13
C LEU A 205 -14.19 14.34 1.81
N LYS A 206 -13.80 13.32 1.04
CA LYS A 206 -13.09 12.15 1.59
C LYS A 206 -11.78 12.55 2.27
N LYS A 207 -10.98 13.42 1.64
CA LYS A 207 -9.73 13.94 2.23
C LYS A 207 -9.98 14.68 3.54
N LYS A 208 -11.05 15.47 3.62
CA LYS A 208 -11.43 16.19 4.84
C LYS A 208 -11.88 15.25 5.98
N ASN A 209 -12.55 14.16 5.65
CA ASN A 209 -13.03 13.19 6.63
C ASN A 209 -11.92 12.29 7.18
N LYS A 210 -10.87 12.02 6.39
CA LYS A 210 -9.69 11.23 6.77
C LYS A 210 -8.41 12.05 6.56
N PRO A 211 -8.16 13.08 7.39
CA PRO A 211 -7.03 13.98 7.21
C PRO A 211 -5.67 13.29 7.41
N ASN A 212 -5.65 12.20 8.19
CA ASN A 212 -4.45 11.42 8.45
C ASN A 212 -4.18 10.33 7.40
N ALA A 213 -4.98 10.23 6.33
CA ALA A 213 -4.79 9.18 5.33
C ALA A 213 -3.44 9.33 4.59
N CYS A 214 -2.81 8.19 4.30
CA CYS A 214 -1.52 8.07 3.63
C CYS A 214 -1.71 8.17 2.11
N HIS A 215 -1.40 9.35 1.56
CA HIS A 215 -1.58 9.65 0.16
C HIS A 215 -0.26 9.73 -0.62
N ASP A 216 -0.33 9.41 -1.91
CA ASP A 216 0.69 9.75 -2.89
C ASP A 216 0.60 11.23 -3.31
N GLU A 217 1.56 11.66 -4.13
CA GLU A 217 1.65 13.02 -4.65
C GLU A 217 0.43 13.45 -5.49
N TYR A 218 -0.39 12.50 -5.96
CA TYR A 218 -1.63 12.73 -6.71
C TYR A 218 -2.88 12.70 -5.81
N GLY A 219 -2.70 12.53 -4.50
CA GLY A 219 -3.79 12.41 -3.54
C GLY A 219 -4.52 11.07 -3.59
N ARG A 220 -3.91 10.02 -4.14
CA ARG A 220 -4.44 8.65 -4.11
C ARG A 220 -3.89 7.92 -2.88
N LEU A 221 -4.62 6.96 -2.33
CA LEU A 221 -4.07 6.16 -1.22
C LEU A 221 -2.79 5.43 -1.65
N ARG A 222 -1.81 5.37 -0.74
CA ARG A 222 -0.58 4.60 -0.97
C ARG A 222 -0.81 3.11 -0.76
N VAL A 223 -0.14 2.29 -1.56
CA VAL A 223 -0.20 0.83 -1.46
C VAL A 223 1.13 0.19 -1.83
N GLY A 224 1.50 -0.83 -1.08
CA GLY A 224 2.63 -1.70 -1.39
C GLY A 224 2.18 -3.04 -1.96
N ALA A 225 3.11 -3.79 -2.56
CA ALA A 225 2.87 -5.17 -2.96
C ALA A 225 4.10 -6.04 -2.75
N ALA A 226 3.89 -7.28 -2.30
CA ALA A 226 4.96 -8.26 -2.17
C ALA A 226 5.25 -8.95 -3.52
N VAL A 227 6.50 -9.36 -3.71
CA VAL A 227 6.96 -10.16 -4.85
C VAL A 227 7.97 -11.21 -4.38
N GLY A 228 8.08 -12.30 -5.13
CA GLY A 228 9.11 -13.32 -4.90
C GLY A 228 10.43 -13.01 -5.62
N VAL A 229 11.25 -14.05 -5.79
CA VAL A 229 12.50 -14.00 -6.57
C VAL A 229 12.45 -14.93 -7.79
N THR A 230 11.23 -15.24 -8.24
CA THR A 230 10.92 -16.11 -9.38
C THR A 230 11.22 -15.44 -10.72
N ALA A 231 11.23 -16.22 -11.80
CA ALA A 231 11.57 -15.74 -13.14
C ALA A 231 10.61 -14.64 -13.67
N ASP A 232 9.35 -14.63 -13.19
CA ASP A 232 8.32 -13.64 -13.53
C ASP A 232 8.46 -12.31 -12.77
N LEU A 233 9.47 -12.16 -11.90
CA LEU A 233 9.66 -10.98 -11.04
C LEU A 233 9.56 -9.66 -11.80
N ALA A 234 10.24 -9.55 -12.93
CA ALA A 234 10.28 -8.31 -13.70
C ALA A 234 8.94 -8.01 -14.40
N GLU A 235 8.21 -9.05 -14.83
CA GLU A 235 6.87 -8.92 -15.42
C GLU A 235 5.87 -8.47 -14.35
N ARG A 236 5.89 -9.14 -13.19
CA ARG A 236 5.04 -8.81 -12.04
C ARG A 236 5.23 -7.37 -11.58
N ILE A 237 6.47 -6.92 -11.39
CA ILE A 237 6.76 -5.53 -11.01
C ILE A 237 6.27 -4.55 -12.09
N SER A 238 6.42 -4.89 -13.38
CA SER A 238 5.93 -4.03 -14.46
C SER A 238 4.41 -3.88 -14.41
N ALA A 239 3.67 -4.96 -14.20
CA ALA A 239 2.21 -4.92 -14.05
C ALA A 239 1.78 -4.10 -12.82
N LEU A 240 2.44 -4.30 -11.67
CA LEU A 240 2.16 -3.56 -10.44
C LEU A 240 2.47 -2.06 -10.59
N LYS A 241 3.60 -1.71 -11.22
CA LYS A 241 3.95 -0.33 -11.54
C LYS A 241 2.92 0.32 -12.47
N ASN A 242 2.46 -0.39 -13.50
CA ASN A 242 1.41 0.09 -14.40
C ASN A 242 0.06 0.29 -13.68
N SER A 243 -0.21 -0.46 -12.62
CA SER A 243 -1.36 -0.25 -11.74
C SER A 243 -1.16 0.86 -10.69
N GLY A 244 0.04 1.43 -10.59
CA GLY A 244 0.36 2.56 -9.71
C GLY A 244 0.78 2.18 -8.29
N VAL A 245 1.41 1.02 -8.10
CA VAL A 245 2.00 0.64 -6.81
C VAL A 245 3.05 1.66 -6.36
N ASP A 246 3.10 1.98 -5.07
CA ASP A 246 4.03 2.97 -4.50
C ASP A 246 5.37 2.35 -4.08
N ILE A 247 5.33 1.10 -3.63
CA ILE A 247 6.47 0.37 -3.08
C ILE A 247 6.35 -1.14 -3.30
N ILE A 248 7.46 -1.80 -3.60
CA ILE A 248 7.53 -3.25 -3.74
C ILE A 248 8.33 -3.84 -2.59
N SER A 249 7.92 -5.01 -2.08
CA SER A 249 8.68 -5.80 -1.12
C SER A 249 9.12 -7.13 -1.74
N ILE A 250 10.42 -7.35 -1.90
CA ILE A 250 10.94 -8.71 -2.14
C ILE A 250 10.82 -9.45 -0.80
N ASP A 251 9.84 -10.35 -0.73
CA ASP A 251 9.44 -11.03 0.49
C ASP A 251 9.74 -12.54 0.41
N THR A 252 10.74 -12.94 1.20
CA THR A 252 11.26 -14.31 1.29
C THR A 252 11.58 -14.65 2.74
N ALA A 253 11.56 -15.93 3.12
CA ALA A 253 11.91 -16.33 4.48
C ALA A 253 13.37 -16.00 4.86
N HIS A 254 14.29 -16.03 3.89
CA HIS A 254 15.71 -15.75 4.10
C HIS A 254 16.28 -14.81 3.02
N GLY A 255 16.21 -13.52 3.33
CA GLY A 255 16.66 -12.44 2.45
C GLY A 255 18.17 -12.32 2.30
N HIS A 256 18.97 -12.85 3.25
CA HIS A 256 20.43 -12.82 3.17
C HIS A 256 20.99 -13.93 2.27
N SER A 257 20.47 -14.04 1.06
CA SER A 257 20.84 -15.06 0.09
C SER A 257 21.25 -14.45 -1.24
N LYS A 258 22.11 -15.17 -1.99
CA LYS A 258 22.60 -14.72 -3.30
C LYS A 258 21.45 -14.39 -4.26
N GLY A 259 20.43 -15.25 -4.31
CA GLY A 259 19.27 -15.05 -5.19
C GLY A 259 18.51 -13.76 -4.90
N VAL A 260 18.27 -13.46 -3.62
CA VAL A 260 17.58 -12.23 -3.18
C VAL A 260 18.43 -10.99 -3.44
N ILE A 261 19.73 -11.04 -3.13
CA ILE A 261 20.65 -9.91 -3.36
C ILE A 261 20.73 -9.57 -4.86
N GLU A 262 20.88 -10.57 -5.73
CA GLU A 262 20.94 -10.34 -7.18
C GLU A 262 19.59 -9.88 -7.73
N ALA A 263 18.47 -10.43 -7.22
CA ALA A 263 17.14 -9.95 -7.57
C ALA A 263 16.95 -8.46 -7.19
N ALA A 264 17.35 -8.05 -5.98
CA ALA A 264 17.28 -6.66 -5.54
C ALA A 264 18.10 -5.72 -6.43
N LYS A 265 19.34 -6.09 -6.78
CA LYS A 265 20.18 -5.33 -7.72
C LYS A 265 19.53 -5.20 -9.10
N ASN A 266 18.97 -6.29 -9.62
CA ASN A 266 18.28 -6.30 -10.91
C ASN A 266 17.03 -5.41 -10.90
N VAL A 267 16.24 -5.46 -9.83
CA VAL A 267 15.08 -4.58 -9.64
C VAL A 267 15.52 -3.12 -9.59
N ARG A 268 16.54 -2.78 -8.80
CA ARG A 268 17.07 -1.41 -8.72
C ARG A 268 17.58 -0.91 -10.06
N LYS A 269 18.24 -1.77 -10.86
CA LYS A 269 18.71 -1.43 -12.21
C LYS A 269 17.56 -1.16 -13.19
N LYS A 270 16.50 -1.98 -13.16
CA LYS A 270 15.37 -1.88 -14.10
C LYS A 270 14.32 -0.85 -13.70
N PHE A 271 14.14 -0.61 -12.40
CA PHE A 271 13.13 0.27 -11.83
C PHE A 271 13.75 1.24 -10.80
N PRO A 272 14.68 2.12 -11.21
CA PRO A 272 15.50 2.91 -10.29
C PRO A 272 14.69 3.82 -9.34
N GLU A 273 13.56 4.35 -9.82
CA GLU A 273 12.70 5.25 -9.03
C GLU A 273 11.74 4.52 -8.08
N LEU A 274 11.46 3.23 -8.32
CA LEU A 274 10.50 2.48 -7.53
C LEU A 274 11.08 2.21 -6.14
N GLN A 275 10.27 2.45 -5.10
CA GLN A 275 10.69 2.18 -3.74
C GLN A 275 10.74 0.66 -3.50
N LEU A 276 11.79 0.18 -2.82
CA LEU A 276 12.07 -1.24 -2.66
C LEU A 276 12.36 -1.59 -1.19
N VAL A 277 11.53 -2.48 -0.64
CA VAL A 277 11.79 -3.22 0.60
C VAL A 277 12.41 -4.56 0.24
N VAL A 278 13.40 -5.02 1.01
CA VAL A 278 13.96 -6.36 0.85
C VAL A 278 14.04 -7.06 2.20
N GLY A 279 13.60 -8.32 2.25
CA GLY A 279 13.67 -9.14 3.46
C GLY A 279 13.34 -10.61 3.20
N ASN A 280 13.22 -11.42 4.25
CA ASN A 280 13.39 -11.08 5.66
C ASN A 280 14.81 -11.35 6.16
N ILE A 281 15.25 -10.56 7.14
CA ILE A 281 16.57 -10.69 7.76
C ILE A 281 16.47 -10.63 9.28
N ALA A 282 17.53 -11.04 9.97
CA ALA A 282 17.59 -10.98 11.44
C ALA A 282 18.96 -10.53 11.97
N THR A 283 19.91 -10.13 11.11
CA THR A 283 21.26 -9.75 11.53
C THR A 283 21.68 -8.41 10.91
N GLY A 284 22.58 -7.71 11.60
CA GLY A 284 23.15 -6.45 11.09
C GLY A 284 23.96 -6.62 9.80
N GLU A 285 24.63 -7.75 9.62
CA GLU A 285 25.35 -8.07 8.37
C GLU A 285 24.38 -8.18 7.19
N ALA A 286 23.29 -8.93 7.37
CA ALA A 286 22.26 -9.06 6.36
C ALA A 286 21.62 -7.71 6.01
N ALA A 287 21.41 -6.85 7.01
CA ALA A 287 20.90 -5.49 6.81
C ALA A 287 21.82 -4.66 5.90
N LYS A 288 23.13 -4.68 6.18
CA LYS A 288 24.14 -3.99 5.36
C LYS A 288 24.21 -4.58 3.94
N ALA A 289 24.10 -5.90 3.80
CA ALA A 289 24.12 -6.57 2.50
C ALA A 289 22.94 -6.14 1.62
N LEU A 290 21.72 -6.10 2.18
CA LEU A 290 20.52 -5.68 1.46
C LEU A 290 20.51 -4.17 1.16
N ALA A 291 20.99 -3.35 2.09
CA ALA A 291 21.20 -1.92 1.84
C ALA A 291 22.14 -1.69 0.65
N LYS A 292 23.28 -2.40 0.61
CA LYS A 292 24.24 -2.35 -0.51
C LYS A 292 23.64 -2.89 -1.83
N ALA A 293 22.70 -3.82 -1.75
CA ALA A 293 21.98 -4.33 -2.92
C ALA A 293 20.95 -3.34 -3.50
N GLY A 294 20.69 -2.22 -2.81
CA GLY A 294 19.82 -1.16 -3.26
C GLY A 294 18.43 -1.16 -2.62
N ALA A 295 18.26 -1.77 -1.44
CA ALA A 295 17.04 -1.66 -0.65
C ALA A 295 16.88 -0.23 -0.07
N ASP A 296 15.68 0.34 -0.16
CA ASP A 296 15.33 1.59 0.52
C ASP A 296 14.89 1.33 1.97
N ALA A 297 14.43 0.11 2.25
CA ALA A 297 14.14 -0.40 3.59
C ALA A 297 14.41 -1.90 3.69
N VAL A 298 14.72 -2.37 4.90
CA VAL A 298 14.88 -3.80 5.19
C VAL A 298 13.76 -4.29 6.09
N LYS A 299 13.25 -5.50 5.78
CA LYS A 299 12.22 -6.16 6.59
C LYS A 299 12.86 -7.17 7.55
N VAL A 300 12.71 -6.92 8.85
CA VAL A 300 13.43 -7.62 9.92
C VAL A 300 12.48 -8.54 10.68
N GLY A 301 12.78 -9.84 10.66
CA GLY A 301 12.04 -10.86 11.40
C GLY A 301 12.16 -12.23 10.73
N VAL A 302 12.88 -13.15 11.38
CA VAL A 302 12.98 -14.56 10.95
C VAL A 302 12.46 -15.43 12.08
N GLY A 303 11.26 -16.00 11.88
CA GLY A 303 10.58 -16.81 12.89
C GLY A 303 9.62 -16.13 13.89
N PRO A 304 9.53 -14.79 14.07
CA PRO A 304 8.79 -14.20 15.19
C PRO A 304 7.26 -14.19 15.01
N GLY A 305 6.77 -14.41 13.79
CA GLY A 305 5.35 -14.38 13.47
C GLY A 305 4.55 -15.43 14.26
N SER A 306 3.32 -15.09 14.65
CA SER A 306 2.48 -15.92 15.51
C SER A 306 2.14 -17.30 14.94
N ILE A 307 2.20 -17.44 13.61
CA ILE A 307 1.95 -18.70 12.88
C ILE A 307 3.19 -19.17 12.11
N CYS A 308 4.34 -18.55 12.35
CA CYS A 308 5.58 -18.92 11.70
C CYS A 308 6.21 -20.11 12.42
N THR A 309 6.38 -21.22 11.71
CA THR A 309 6.97 -22.45 12.26
C THR A 309 8.45 -22.60 11.94
N THR A 310 9.10 -21.62 11.29
CA THR A 310 10.52 -21.70 10.88
C THR A 310 11.47 -22.02 12.05
N ARG A 311 11.22 -21.45 13.24
CA ARG A 311 12.02 -21.76 14.45
C ARG A 311 11.87 -23.20 14.91
N ILE A 312 10.68 -23.77 14.74
CA ILE A 312 10.36 -25.14 15.17
C ILE A 312 10.87 -26.16 14.14
N VAL A 313 10.66 -25.88 12.85
CA VAL A 313 10.98 -26.82 11.76
C VAL A 313 12.45 -26.76 11.37
N ALA A 314 13.01 -25.55 11.16
CA ALA A 314 14.38 -25.38 10.69
C ALA A 314 15.37 -25.07 11.81
N GLY A 315 14.89 -24.72 13.02
CA GLY A 315 15.77 -24.30 14.13
C GLY A 315 16.40 -22.92 13.93
N ILE A 316 15.92 -22.13 12.96
CA ILE A 316 16.52 -20.86 12.55
C ILE A 316 15.63 -19.68 12.97
N GLY A 317 16.23 -18.67 13.58
CA GLY A 317 15.59 -17.40 13.93
C GLY A 317 16.41 -16.58 14.91
N LEU A 318 15.89 -15.42 15.30
CA LEU A 318 16.45 -14.59 16.36
C LEU A 318 15.30 -13.91 17.13
N PRO A 319 15.37 -13.79 18.48
CA PRO A 319 14.42 -12.99 19.26
C PRO A 319 14.27 -11.57 18.69
N GLN A 320 13.01 -11.13 18.55
CA GLN A 320 12.67 -10.07 17.61
C GLN A 320 13.20 -8.69 18.02
N LEU A 321 13.21 -8.37 19.31
CA LEU A 321 13.73 -7.09 19.79
C LEU A 321 15.23 -6.97 19.47
N SER A 322 16.00 -8.02 19.74
CA SER A 322 17.43 -8.07 19.37
C SER A 322 17.66 -8.04 17.86
N ALA A 323 16.83 -8.72 17.06
CA ALA A 323 16.93 -8.68 15.61
C ALA A 323 16.75 -7.26 15.05
N VAL A 324 15.70 -6.56 15.51
CA VAL A 324 15.42 -5.17 15.13
C VAL A 324 16.56 -4.27 15.56
N TYR A 325 17.01 -4.39 16.82
CA TYR A 325 18.09 -3.58 17.36
C TYR A 325 19.40 -3.75 16.59
N GLU A 326 19.82 -4.99 16.29
CA GLU A 326 21.06 -5.26 15.56
C GLU A 326 21.00 -4.74 14.11
N ALA A 327 19.85 -4.88 13.44
CA ALA A 327 19.64 -4.32 12.11
C ALA A 327 19.70 -2.77 12.13
N ALA A 328 18.98 -2.14 13.06
CA ALA A 328 18.95 -0.68 13.21
C ALA A 328 20.32 -0.10 13.58
N LYS A 329 21.03 -0.75 14.50
CA LYS A 329 22.41 -0.39 14.87
C LYS A 329 23.35 -0.49 13.67
N ALA A 330 23.25 -1.54 12.87
CA ALA A 330 24.09 -1.75 11.69
C ALA A 330 23.82 -0.75 10.56
N LEU A 331 22.60 -0.23 10.46
CA LEU A 331 22.17 0.76 9.47
C LEU A 331 22.19 2.21 9.98
N ARG A 332 22.65 2.45 11.21
CA ARG A 332 22.76 3.80 11.79
C ARG A 332 23.59 4.71 10.89
N GLY A 333 23.05 5.88 10.57
CA GLY A 333 23.69 6.85 9.66
C GLY A 333 23.47 6.59 8.17
N SER A 334 22.82 5.47 7.81
CA SER A 334 22.35 5.22 6.44
C SER A 334 20.95 5.81 6.21
N GLU A 335 20.55 5.90 4.95
CA GLU A 335 19.19 6.33 4.56
C GLU A 335 18.18 5.17 4.54
N VAL A 336 18.64 3.93 4.74
CA VAL A 336 17.82 2.71 4.66
C VAL A 336 17.03 2.54 5.94
N LYS A 337 15.73 2.32 5.78
CA LYS A 337 14.77 2.20 6.89
C LYS A 337 14.63 0.77 7.41
N VAL A 338 14.20 0.63 8.66
CA VAL A 338 14.01 -0.68 9.31
C VAL A 338 12.53 -0.93 9.59
N ILE A 339 12.02 -2.05 9.10
CA ILE A 339 10.66 -2.53 9.35
C ILE A 339 10.75 -3.72 10.31
N ALA A 340 10.10 -3.63 11.48
CA ALA A 340 9.96 -4.79 12.37
C ALA A 340 8.74 -5.63 11.96
N ASP A 341 8.98 -6.87 11.51
CA ASP A 341 7.96 -7.77 10.96
C ASP A 341 7.75 -9.00 11.86
N GLY A 342 6.57 -9.07 12.49
CA GLY A 342 6.15 -10.18 13.33
C GLY A 342 6.43 -10.01 14.83
N GLY A 343 5.80 -10.87 15.64
CA GLY A 343 5.92 -10.87 17.10
C GLY A 343 5.09 -9.82 17.85
N ILE A 344 4.41 -8.91 17.14
CA ILE A 344 3.55 -7.87 17.73
C ILE A 344 2.22 -8.49 18.18
N ARG A 345 1.91 -8.39 19.48
CA ARG A 345 0.67 -8.88 20.09
C ARG A 345 -0.14 -7.76 20.73
N PHE A 346 0.54 -6.75 21.24
CA PHE A 346 -0.07 -5.61 21.92
C PHE A 346 0.52 -4.29 21.43
N SER A 347 -0.17 -3.18 21.71
CA SER A 347 0.33 -1.83 21.40
C SER A 347 1.69 -1.55 22.03
N GLY A 348 1.97 -2.09 23.22
CA GLY A 348 3.27 -1.99 23.88
C GLY A 348 4.42 -2.59 23.07
N ASP A 349 4.19 -3.64 22.29
CA ASP A 349 5.22 -4.26 21.45
C ASP A 349 5.60 -3.35 20.28
N VAL A 350 4.64 -2.59 19.75
CA VAL A 350 4.89 -1.56 18.74
C VAL A 350 5.85 -0.51 19.32
N VAL A 351 5.59 -0.03 20.54
CA VAL A 351 6.45 0.95 21.21
C VAL A 351 7.86 0.38 21.43
N LYS A 352 7.98 -0.88 21.86
CA LYS A 352 9.27 -1.55 22.06
C LYS A 352 10.04 -1.74 20.74
N ALA A 353 9.36 -2.09 19.65
CA ALA A 353 9.97 -2.21 18.33
C ALA A 353 10.51 -0.87 17.81
N LEU A 354 9.73 0.21 17.97
CA LEU A 354 10.17 1.57 17.63
C LEU A 354 11.36 2.01 18.50
N ALA A 355 11.32 1.73 19.81
CA ALA A 355 12.42 2.03 20.73
C ALA A 355 13.70 1.23 20.41
N ALA A 356 13.57 0.01 19.87
CA ALA A 356 14.70 -0.78 19.38
C ALA A 356 15.30 -0.22 18.07
N GLY A 357 14.65 0.73 17.42
CA GLY A 357 15.14 1.44 16.24
C GLY A 357 14.43 1.09 14.93
N ALA A 358 13.27 0.45 14.97
CA ALA A 358 12.41 0.34 13.79
C ALA A 358 11.81 1.70 13.41
N ASP A 359 11.68 1.98 12.12
CA ASP A 359 10.96 3.16 11.60
C ASP A 359 9.47 2.89 11.38
N SER A 360 9.09 1.61 11.25
CA SER A 360 7.70 1.13 11.15
C SER A 360 7.58 -0.34 11.57
N VAL A 361 6.35 -0.77 11.87
CA VAL A 361 6.02 -2.14 12.26
C VAL A 361 5.05 -2.78 11.27
N MET A 362 5.33 -4.02 10.87
CA MET A 362 4.43 -4.84 10.06
C MET A 362 3.60 -5.75 10.95
N ILE A 363 2.27 -5.70 10.77
CA ILE A 363 1.29 -6.39 11.60
C ILE A 363 0.46 -7.35 10.73
N GLY A 364 0.38 -8.61 11.18
CA GLY A 364 -0.47 -9.64 10.57
C GLY A 364 -1.66 -10.01 11.46
N SER A 365 -1.40 -10.75 12.54
CA SER A 365 -2.43 -11.38 13.39
C SER A 365 -3.49 -10.43 13.95
N LEU A 366 -3.09 -9.21 14.37
CA LEU A 366 -4.05 -8.22 14.89
C LEU A 366 -5.00 -7.68 13.83
N LEU A 367 -4.65 -7.80 12.54
CA LEU A 367 -5.45 -7.33 11.42
C LEU A 367 -6.24 -8.47 10.75
N ALA A 368 -5.80 -9.72 10.87
CA ALA A 368 -6.43 -10.87 10.19
C ALA A 368 -7.92 -11.09 10.54
N GLY A 369 -8.35 -10.65 11.73
CA GLY A 369 -9.72 -10.81 12.21
C GLY A 369 -10.66 -9.63 11.89
N THR A 370 -10.17 -8.55 11.27
CA THR A 370 -11.01 -7.37 11.03
C THR A 370 -11.98 -7.59 9.87
N GLU A 371 -12.99 -6.74 9.73
CA GLU A 371 -13.98 -6.84 8.65
C GLU A 371 -13.32 -6.75 7.26
N GLU A 372 -12.31 -5.89 7.12
CA GLU A 372 -11.60 -5.59 5.88
C GLU A 372 -10.58 -6.66 5.47
N ALA A 373 -10.15 -7.52 6.40
CA ALA A 373 -9.27 -8.64 6.07
C ALA A 373 -10.00 -9.66 5.17
N PRO A 374 -9.31 -10.27 4.19
CA PRO A 374 -9.90 -11.28 3.32
C PRO A 374 -10.27 -12.56 4.09
N GLY A 375 -11.10 -13.39 3.47
CA GLY A 375 -11.60 -14.63 4.05
C GLY A 375 -13.01 -14.52 4.63
N GLU A 376 -13.64 -15.68 4.82
CA GLU A 376 -15.01 -15.77 5.31
C GLU A 376 -15.07 -15.78 6.85
N MET A 377 -16.15 -15.23 7.37
CA MET A 377 -16.46 -15.26 8.81
C MET A 377 -17.07 -16.61 9.17
N ILE A 378 -16.39 -17.35 10.05
CA ILE A 378 -16.81 -18.66 10.53
C ILE A 378 -17.36 -18.50 11.96
N ILE A 379 -18.48 -19.16 12.25
CA ILE A 379 -19.00 -19.26 13.63
C ILE A 379 -18.50 -20.57 14.23
N TYR A 380 -17.70 -20.46 15.29
CA TYR A 380 -17.20 -21.60 16.05
C TYR A 380 -17.50 -21.39 17.53
N GLU A 381 -18.17 -22.35 18.17
CA GLU A 381 -18.59 -22.27 19.59
C GLU A 381 -19.28 -20.94 19.96
N GLY A 382 -20.15 -20.44 19.06
CA GLY A 382 -20.90 -19.19 19.28
C GLY A 382 -20.06 -17.91 19.16
N ARG A 383 -18.79 -18.01 18.79
CA ARG A 383 -17.90 -16.86 18.52
C ARG A 383 -17.61 -16.76 17.03
N LYS A 384 -17.40 -15.52 16.56
CA LYS A 384 -17.04 -15.24 15.16
C LYS A 384 -15.51 -15.27 15.01
N PHE A 385 -15.03 -15.98 14.02
CA PHE A 385 -13.62 -16.12 13.67
C PHE A 385 -13.39 -15.88 12.18
N LYS A 386 -12.16 -15.54 11.80
CA LYS A 386 -11.66 -15.60 10.42
C LYS A 386 -10.45 -16.52 10.38
N THR A 387 -10.27 -17.21 9.25
CA THR A 387 -9.10 -18.06 9.02
C THR A 387 -7.83 -17.21 8.96
N TYR A 388 -6.77 -17.66 9.63
CA TYR A 388 -5.46 -17.00 9.62
C TYR A 388 -4.36 -18.03 9.37
N ARG A 389 -3.64 -17.91 8.24
CA ARG A 389 -2.62 -18.89 7.81
C ARG A 389 -1.35 -18.22 7.30
N GLY A 390 -0.24 -18.94 7.40
CA GLY A 390 1.08 -18.42 7.11
C GLY A 390 1.48 -18.71 5.68
N MET A 391 2.17 -17.78 5.02
CA MET A 391 2.59 -17.98 3.62
C MET A 391 3.58 -19.16 3.44
N GLY A 392 4.15 -19.66 4.54
CA GLY A 392 4.97 -20.87 4.57
C GLY A 392 4.21 -22.16 4.93
N SER A 393 2.88 -22.14 5.04
CA SER A 393 2.08 -23.34 5.28
C SER A 393 1.79 -24.09 3.98
N LEU A 394 1.52 -25.40 4.09
CA LEU A 394 1.18 -26.24 2.92
C LEU A 394 -0.02 -25.68 2.15
N GLU A 395 -1.09 -25.32 2.86
CA GLU A 395 -2.32 -24.77 2.26
C GLU A 395 -2.05 -23.47 1.48
N ALA A 396 -1.22 -22.57 2.01
CA ALA A 396 -0.92 -21.32 1.32
C ALA A 396 0.00 -21.55 0.10
N MET A 397 0.91 -22.53 0.18
CA MET A 397 1.80 -22.89 -0.92
C MET A 397 1.08 -23.61 -2.07
N ASP A 398 0.07 -24.43 -1.77
CA ASP A 398 -0.73 -25.15 -2.76
C ASP A 398 -1.62 -24.20 -3.59
N ASP A 399 -2.14 -23.14 -2.97
CA ASP A 399 -2.90 -22.08 -3.65
C ASP A 399 -2.00 -21.10 -4.44
N GLY A 400 -0.67 -21.19 -4.26
CA GLY A 400 0.29 -20.17 -4.65
C GLY A 400 1.27 -20.51 -5.77
N SER A 401 1.98 -19.48 -6.24
CA SER A 401 3.17 -19.68 -7.09
C SER A 401 4.25 -20.37 -6.26
N LYS A 402 4.46 -21.66 -6.51
CA LYS A 402 5.46 -22.55 -5.89
C LYS A 402 6.82 -21.86 -5.72
N ASP A 403 7.07 -21.26 -4.56
CA ASP A 403 8.44 -20.96 -4.14
C ASP A 403 9.12 -22.33 -3.87
N PRO A 404 10.27 -22.63 -4.48
CA PRO A 404 10.88 -23.95 -4.32
C PRO A 404 11.31 -24.15 -2.87
N ILE A 405 10.65 -25.09 -2.19
CA ILE A 405 11.10 -25.63 -0.92
C ILE A 405 12.50 -26.23 -1.15
N PRO A 406 13.53 -25.88 -0.36
CA PRO A 406 14.70 -26.74 -0.28
C PRO A 406 14.25 -28.04 0.40
N ARG A 407 14.12 -29.11 -0.39
CA ARG A 407 13.98 -30.47 0.15
C ARG A 407 15.21 -30.86 0.95
#